data_AF-A0A8D9F271-F1
#
_entry.id   AF-A0A8D9F271-F1
#
_cell.length_a   1.000
_cell.length_b   1.000
_cell.length_c   1.000
_cell.angle_alpha   90.00
_cell.angle_beta   90.00
_cell.angle_gamma   90.00
#
_symmetry.space_group_name_H-M   'P 1'
#
loop_
_entity.id
_entity.type
_entity.pdbx_description
1 polymer ?
#
loop_
_entity_poly.entity_id
_entity_poly.type
_entity_poly.pdbx_seq_one_letter_code
_entity_poly.pdbx_strand_id
1 'polypeptide(L)'
;MRTSLSRAEFASALGMKADAVFVRMMFNIVDKDGDGRISFQEFLDTVVLFSRGKTEDKLRIIFDMCDNDRNGVIDKGELAEMLRSLVEMARTTSLTDSQVTELIDGMFQDAGLDS
;
A
#
# COMPACT_ATOMS: atom_id res chain seq x y z
N MET A 1 -18.96 -21.41 -9.68
CA MET A 1 -18.78 -20.20 -8.84
C MET A 1 -17.53 -19.49 -9.32
N ARG A 2 -17.55 -18.18 -9.54
CA ARG A 2 -16.30 -17.42 -9.68
C ARG A 2 -15.68 -17.32 -8.28
N THR A 3 -14.63 -18.09 -8.03
CA THR A 3 -13.95 -18.19 -6.72
C THR A 3 -12.77 -17.22 -6.60
N SER A 4 -12.81 -16.12 -7.35
CA SER A 4 -11.74 -15.13 -7.41
C SER A 4 -12.31 -13.74 -7.65
N LEU A 5 -11.79 -12.73 -6.96
CA LEU A 5 -12.12 -11.32 -7.15
C LEU A 5 -11.08 -10.65 -8.04
N SER A 6 -11.53 -9.93 -9.06
CA SER A 6 -10.70 -8.94 -9.73
C SER A 6 -10.47 -7.71 -8.84
N ARG A 7 -9.48 -6.88 -9.18
CA ARG A 7 -9.21 -5.62 -8.46
C ARG A 7 -10.42 -4.71 -8.37
N ALA A 8 -11.25 -4.65 -9.42
CA ALA A 8 -12.47 -3.85 -9.42
C ALA A 8 -13.53 -4.40 -8.46
N GLU A 9 -13.70 -5.73 -8.42
CA GLU A 9 -14.62 -6.39 -7.49
C GLU A 9 -14.15 -6.25 -6.05
N PHE A 10 -12.84 -6.39 -5.79
CA PHE A 10 -12.22 -6.16 -4.49
C PHE A 10 -12.42 -4.71 -4.00
N ALA A 11 -12.18 -3.72 -4.87
CA ALA A 11 -12.41 -2.32 -4.57
C ALA A 11 -13.87 -2.04 -4.19
N SER A 12 -14.80 -2.56 -5.00
CA SER A 12 -16.23 -2.41 -4.77
C SER A 12 -16.67 -3.05 -3.46
N ALA A 13 -16.08 -4.19 -3.07
CA ALA A 13 -16.37 -4.87 -1.81
C ALA A 13 -15.94 -4.05 -0.59
N LEU A 14 -14.88 -3.24 -0.72
CA LEU A 14 -14.40 -2.32 0.31
C LEU A 14 -15.04 -0.93 0.26
N GLY A 15 -15.94 -0.67 -0.70
CA GLY A 15 -16.55 0.65 -0.90
C GLY A 15 -15.57 1.71 -1.42
N MET A 16 -14.49 1.28 -2.07
CA MET A 16 -13.41 2.12 -2.58
C MET A 16 -13.40 2.16 -4.10
N LYS A 17 -12.75 3.16 -4.69
CA LYS A 17 -12.53 3.19 -6.14
C LYS A 17 -11.36 2.27 -6.52
N ALA A 18 -11.51 1.54 -7.63
CA ALA A 18 -10.52 0.55 -8.07
C ALA A 18 -9.17 1.14 -8.51
N ASP A 19 -9.16 2.42 -8.86
CA ASP A 19 -7.98 3.21 -9.22
C ASP A 19 -7.30 3.87 -8.01
N ALA A 20 -7.91 3.81 -6.82
CA ALA A 20 -7.28 4.32 -5.62
C ALA A 20 -5.97 3.57 -5.37
N VAL A 21 -4.88 4.31 -5.15
CA VAL A 21 -3.56 3.73 -4.93
C VAL A 21 -3.58 2.79 -3.73
N PHE A 22 -4.32 3.13 -2.67
CA PHE A 22 -4.51 2.23 -1.52
C PHE A 22 -5.11 0.87 -1.94
N VAL A 23 -6.11 0.86 -2.82
CA VAL A 23 -6.71 -0.39 -3.33
C VAL A 23 -5.71 -1.15 -4.17
N ARG A 24 -4.92 -0.46 -5.01
CA ARG A 24 -3.87 -1.09 -5.82
C ARG A 24 -2.80 -1.75 -4.95
N MET A 25 -2.31 -1.04 -3.93
CA MET A 25 -1.27 -1.56 -3.04
C MET A 25 -1.81 -2.68 -2.16
N MET A 26 -3.01 -2.52 -1.59
CA MET A 26 -3.65 -3.59 -0.82
C MET A 26 -3.90 -4.82 -1.70
N PHE A 27 -4.38 -4.64 -2.93
CA PHE A 27 -4.60 -5.75 -3.87
C PHE A 27 -3.31 -6.53 -4.09
N ASN A 28 -2.17 -5.86 -4.31
CA ASN A 28 -0.88 -6.52 -4.51
C ASN A 28 -0.35 -7.27 -3.28
N ILE A 29 -0.80 -6.91 -2.07
CA ILE A 29 -0.46 -7.64 -0.84
C ILE A 29 -1.37 -8.85 -0.67
N VAL A 30 -2.65 -8.73 -1.01
CA VAL A 30 -3.62 -9.82 -0.88
C VAL A 30 -3.40 -10.89 -1.94
N ASP A 31 -3.09 -10.48 -3.17
CA ASP A 31 -2.73 -11.34 -4.30
C ASP A 31 -1.31 -11.91 -4.08
N LYS A 32 -1.23 -13.01 -3.32
CA LYS A 32 0.04 -13.60 -2.88
C LYS A 32 0.70 -14.39 -3.99
N ASP A 33 -0.09 -15.01 -4.86
CA ASP A 33 0.42 -15.79 -6.00
C ASP A 33 0.66 -14.93 -7.26
N GLY A 34 0.17 -13.69 -7.28
CA GLY A 34 0.44 -12.72 -8.34
C GLY A 34 -0.33 -13.02 -9.62
N ASP A 35 -1.41 -13.80 -9.57
CA ASP A 35 -2.20 -14.17 -10.74
C ASP A 35 -3.11 -13.02 -11.25
N GLY A 36 -3.10 -11.89 -10.54
CA GLY A 36 -3.88 -10.70 -10.85
C GLY A 36 -5.33 -10.80 -10.37
N ARG A 37 -5.65 -11.78 -9.52
CA ARG A 37 -6.94 -12.04 -8.91
C ARG A 37 -6.74 -12.40 -7.44
N ILE A 38 -7.77 -12.20 -6.64
CA ILE A 38 -7.77 -12.61 -5.23
C ILE A 38 -8.63 -13.85 -5.12
N SER A 39 -8.01 -14.99 -4.85
CA SER A 39 -8.70 -16.24 -4.56
C SER A 39 -9.53 -16.13 -3.27
N PHE A 40 -10.50 -17.04 -3.11
CA PHE A 40 -11.29 -17.12 -1.88
C PHE A 40 -10.43 -17.31 -0.62
N GLN A 41 -9.33 -18.05 -0.73
CA GLN A 41 -8.41 -18.28 0.39
C GLN A 41 -7.66 -16.99 0.76
N GLU A 42 -7.12 -16.26 -0.22
CA GLU A 42 -6.43 -14.99 0.01
C GLU A 42 -7.36 -13.92 0.59
N PHE A 43 -8.60 -13.88 0.11
CA PHE A 43 -9.62 -13.01 0.67
C PHE A 43 -9.93 -13.35 2.14
N LEU A 44 -10.12 -14.63 2.46
CA LEU A 44 -10.38 -15.07 3.83
C LEU A 44 -9.22 -14.78 4.77
N ASP A 45 -7.98 -15.08 4.36
CA ASP A 45 -6.76 -14.77 5.12
C ASP A 45 -6.73 -13.29 5.47
N THR A 46 -7.03 -12.44 4.48
CA THR A 46 -7.06 -10.97 4.62
C THR A 46 -8.14 -10.53 5.61
N VAL A 47 -9.37 -11.03 5.47
CA VAL A 47 -10.49 -10.68 6.37
C VAL A 47 -10.21 -11.12 7.81
N VAL A 48 -9.63 -12.29 8.01
CA VAL A 48 -9.23 -12.79 9.34
C VAL A 48 -8.15 -11.91 9.95
N LEU A 49 -7.14 -11.52 9.16
CA LEU A 49 -6.05 -10.65 9.58
C LEU A 49 -6.55 -9.26 10.00
N PHE A 50 -7.46 -8.65 9.23
CA PHE A 50 -8.06 -7.36 9.61
C PHE A 50 -8.98 -7.46 10.83
N SER A 51 -9.73 -8.56 10.98
CA SER A 51 -10.70 -8.74 12.06
C SER A 51 -10.06 -9.15 13.39
N ARG A 52 -9.03 -10.01 13.35
CA ARG A 52 -8.46 -10.69 14.53
C ARG A 52 -6.94 -10.57 14.66
N GLY A 53 -6.26 -10.03 13.66
CA GLY A 53 -4.80 -9.82 13.70
C GLY A 53 -4.41 -8.82 14.77
N LYS A 54 -3.20 -9.00 15.31
CA LYS A 54 -2.63 -8.05 16.28
C LYS A 54 -2.32 -6.74 15.57
N THR A 55 -2.18 -5.66 16.35
CA THR A 55 -1.76 -4.36 15.81
C THR A 55 -0.46 -4.47 15.00
N GLU A 56 0.49 -5.27 15.47
CA GLU A 56 1.75 -5.54 14.78
C GLU A 56 1.54 -6.15 13.39
N ASP A 57 0.64 -7.12 13.25
CA ASP A 57 0.36 -7.76 11.96
C ASP A 57 -0.29 -6.78 10.97
N LYS A 58 -1.12 -5.86 11.48
CA LYS A 58 -1.75 -4.79 10.68
C LYS A 58 -0.74 -3.74 10.25
N LEU A 59 0.16 -3.35 11.15
CA LEU A 59 1.25 -2.42 10.83
C LEU A 59 2.22 -3.02 9.83
N ARG A 60 2.51 -4.32 9.93
CA ARG A 60 3.34 -5.04 8.99
C ARG A 60 2.76 -5.04 7.58
N ILE A 61 1.45 -5.21 7.41
CA ILE A 61 0.81 -5.03 6.11
C ILE A 61 1.03 -3.63 5.55
N ILE A 62 0.91 -2.58 6.39
CA ILE A 62 1.13 -1.20 5.96
C ILE A 62 2.59 -0.98 5.58
N PHE A 63 3.51 -1.63 6.29
CA PHE A 63 4.94 -1.61 6.02
C PHE A 63 5.29 -2.31 4.71
N ASP A 64 4.78 -3.53 4.50
CA ASP A 64 4.89 -4.32 3.26
C ASP A 64 4.21 -3.60 2.06
N MET A 65 3.34 -2.62 2.34
CA MET A 65 2.70 -1.75 1.34
C MET A 65 3.66 -0.70 0.80
N CYS A 66 4.69 -0.38 1.56
CA CYS A 66 5.71 0.61 1.24
C CYS A 66 6.99 -0.05 0.74
N ASP A 67 7.41 -1.14 1.40
CA ASP A 67 8.58 -1.97 1.05
C ASP A 67 8.31 -2.77 -0.24
N ASN A 68 8.71 -2.20 -1.37
CA ASN A 68 8.43 -2.73 -2.71
C ASN A 68 9.42 -3.84 -3.09
N ASP A 69 10.66 -3.78 -2.58
CA ASP A 69 11.67 -4.82 -2.82
C ASP A 69 11.59 -6.00 -1.84
N ARG A 70 10.77 -5.88 -0.78
CA ARG A 70 10.52 -6.87 0.28
C ARG A 70 11.77 -7.21 1.08
N ASN A 71 12.69 -6.26 1.24
CA ASN A 71 13.91 -6.46 2.01
C ASN A 71 13.69 -6.32 3.54
N GLY A 72 12.49 -5.90 3.96
CA GLY A 72 12.09 -5.71 5.35
C GLY A 72 12.44 -4.34 5.93
N VAL A 73 12.92 -3.40 5.12
CA VAL A 73 13.17 -2.00 5.46
C VAL A 73 12.51 -1.09 4.41
N ILE A 74 12.10 0.11 4.79
CA ILE A 74 11.60 1.10 3.83
C ILE A 74 12.75 2.04 3.52
N ASP A 75 13.23 2.03 2.28
CA ASP A 75 14.25 2.98 1.85
C ASP A 75 13.64 4.33 1.43
N LYS A 76 14.51 5.30 1.18
CA LYS A 76 14.12 6.67 0.80
C LYS A 76 13.37 6.71 -0.52
N GLY A 77 13.72 5.86 -1.48
CA GLY A 77 13.04 5.74 -2.76
C GLY A 77 11.65 5.13 -2.62
N GLU A 78 11.50 4.10 -1.80
CA GLU A 78 10.23 3.43 -1.52
C GLU A 78 9.26 4.36 -0.78
N LEU A 79 9.73 5.09 0.23
CA LEU A 79 8.94 6.12 0.89
C LEU A 79 8.55 7.24 -0.08
N ALA A 80 9.45 7.60 -1.01
CA ALA A 80 9.18 8.60 -2.03
C ALA A 80 8.04 8.19 -2.97
N GLU A 81 8.05 6.96 -3.44
CA GLU A 81 6.98 6.43 -4.32
C GLU A 81 5.63 6.38 -3.60
N MET A 82 5.63 5.99 -2.34
CA MET A 82 4.43 5.97 -1.50
C MET A 82 3.87 7.38 -1.29
N LEU A 83 4.73 8.36 -0.94
CA LEU A 83 4.32 9.76 -0.76
C LEU A 83 3.86 10.43 -2.05
N ARG A 84 4.55 10.19 -3.19
CA ARG A 84 4.08 10.64 -4.51
C ARG A 84 2.67 10.11 -4.79
N SER A 85 2.45 8.83 -4.55
CA SER A 85 1.15 8.19 -4.74
C SER A 85 0.06 8.78 -3.84
N LEU A 86 0.37 9.10 -2.57
CA LEU A 86 -0.56 9.76 -1.66
C LEU A 86 -0.92 11.19 -2.09
N VAL A 87 0.07 11.95 -2.58
CA VAL A 87 -0.10 13.32 -3.08
C VAL A 87 -0.97 13.33 -4.35
N GLU A 88 -0.74 12.40 -5.28
CA GLU A 88 -1.59 12.24 -6.47
C GLU A 88 -3.04 11.89 -6.09
N MET A 89 -3.23 11.03 -5.09
CA MET A 89 -4.57 10.69 -4.58
C MET A 89 -5.28 11.87 -3.92
N ALA A 90 -4.56 12.75 -3.22
CA ALA A 90 -5.14 13.89 -2.53
C ALA A 90 -5.72 14.96 -3.48
N ARG A 91 -5.35 14.95 -4.78
CA ARG A 91 -5.85 15.86 -5.85
C ARG A 91 -5.78 17.37 -5.55
N THR A 92 -5.14 17.80 -4.46
CA THR A 92 -5.15 19.20 -4.01
C THR A 92 -3.85 19.95 -4.30
N THR A 93 -2.77 19.30 -4.69
CA THR A 93 -1.53 20.00 -5.04
C THR A 93 -0.70 19.16 -6.00
N SER A 94 -0.53 19.61 -7.25
CA SER A 94 0.54 19.08 -8.11
C SER A 94 1.87 19.50 -7.50
N LEU A 95 2.42 18.67 -6.61
CA LEU A 95 3.78 18.85 -6.14
C LEU A 95 4.73 18.44 -7.26
N THR A 96 5.74 19.26 -7.49
CA THR A 96 6.85 18.87 -8.38
C THR A 96 7.68 17.78 -7.70
N ASP A 97 8.40 16.99 -8.50
CA ASP A 97 9.33 15.98 -7.95
C ASP A 97 10.31 16.57 -6.93
N SER A 98 10.73 17.83 -7.13
CA SER A 98 11.58 18.55 -6.20
C SER A 98 10.90 18.82 -4.85
N GLN A 99 9.62 19.19 -4.85
CA GLN A 99 8.86 19.44 -3.61
C GLN A 99 8.58 18.15 -2.85
N VAL A 100 8.32 17.04 -3.56
CA VAL A 100 8.17 15.73 -2.93
C VAL A 100 9.51 15.30 -2.31
N THR A 101 10.62 15.49 -3.03
CA THR A 101 11.96 15.19 -2.52
C THR A 101 12.29 16.01 -1.27
N GLU A 102 12.01 17.31 -1.25
CA GLU A 102 12.23 18.15 -0.05
C GLU A 102 11.38 17.71 1.15
N LEU A 103 10.13 17.28 0.94
CA LEU A 103 9.28 16.75 2.01
C LEU A 103 9.83 15.44 2.58
N ILE A 104 10.33 14.55 1.71
CA ILE A 104 10.96 13.30 2.12
C ILE A 104 12.24 13.59 2.90
N ASP A 105 13.11 14.45 2.37
CA ASP A 105 14.35 14.85 3.03
C ASP A 105 14.09 15.43 4.42
N GLY A 106 13.09 16.30 4.55
CA GLY A 106 12.65 16.84 5.84
C GLY A 106 12.16 15.76 6.80
N MET A 107 11.35 14.78 6.34
CA MET A 107 10.90 13.68 7.20
C MET A 107 12.06 12.80 7.68
N PHE A 108 13.02 12.49 6.81
CA PHE A 108 14.19 11.68 7.19
C PHE A 108 15.11 12.42 8.17
N GLN A 109 15.30 13.73 8.01
CA GLN A 109 16.04 14.55 8.97
C GLN A 109 15.34 14.64 10.33
N ASP A 110 14.04 14.93 10.36
CA ASP A 110 13.28 15.04 11.60
C ASP A 110 13.19 13.70 12.34
N ALA A 111 13.14 12.59 11.60
CA ALA A 111 13.17 11.24 12.17
C ALA A 111 14.57 10.80 12.61
N GLY A 112 15.62 11.57 12.33
CA GLY A 112 17.01 11.20 12.63
C GLY A 112 17.51 9.99 11.83
N LEU A 113 16.91 9.76 10.66
CA LEU A 113 17.23 8.64 9.76
C LEU A 113 18.26 9.02 8.68
N ASP A 114 18.69 10.29 8.63
CA ASP A 114 19.80 10.76 7.79
C ASP A 114 21.11 10.15 8.33
N SER A 115 21.61 9.10 7.65
CA SER A 115 22.93 8.49 7.86
C SER A 115 23.75 8.55 6.58
#